data_AF-A0A426USC9-F1
#
_entry.id   AF-A0A426USC9-F1
#
_cell.length_a   1.000
_cell.length_b   1.000
_cell.length_c   1.000
_cell.angle_alpha   90.00
_cell.angle_beta   90.00
_cell.angle_gamma   90.00
#
_symmetry.space_group_name_H-M   'P 1'
#
loop_
_entity.id
_entity.type
_entity.pdbx_description
1 polymer ?
#
loop_
_entity_poly.entity_id
_entity_poly.type
_entity_poly.pdbx_seq_one_letter_code
_entity_poly.pdbx_strand_id
1 'polypeptide(L)'
;MNRRHQPATSQRRTAITAAAAAVVAAAVVWVLPPAAAIGAAAAVLAVLASAAAVHLARLRRGAADMRARERAAAVLSGLAEDAPSLGAVTFEHRARKVRDALYGGFPDTAAAEADRLAKNTAHPMDERIALLQEVLAWHREERETAGNGRDLEFDVVIVSHFGLPGGNTSANAAEILAYRDAGLRVGLLQHPVFRWGASTPISDKIEPLIDGDRVVRIDARDRVHCALAVVRLPTVLLKPLEHRPALTADAVVIIANQTPFKFYGPEGPSEQAWDIATVEANLSDWLGDHTWYGAGPTVVETLLQHHAEEVADLKLAADAWFECIDAARWTLDGPRAADGVVRIGRHSRDHKLKWPEDPRTLTQCYPDTAPFEIHVLGGAEHPRRILGGLPDNWVEYEFNAMDSRTFLSQIDVLVYFISSEGKEAFGRAPLEAMAAGVPVVMDRVFEPTFGAAAVYCAPEEVAATVSALVADPQAYREQRDRALEHVRRHFSEEALIRRVRAHGVAVPPPS
;
A
#
# COMPACT_ATOMS: atom_id res chain seq x y z
N MET A 1 -8.27 5.94 36.26
CA MET A 1 -9.58 6.58 36.02
C MET A 1 -10.03 6.23 34.61
N ASN A 2 -11.04 5.35 34.52
CA ASN A 2 -11.62 4.82 33.29
C ASN A 2 -12.28 5.92 32.45
N ARG A 3 -11.79 6.19 31.23
CA ARG A 3 -12.61 6.80 30.17
C ARG A 3 -13.26 5.68 29.36
N ARG A 4 -14.52 5.37 29.69
CA ARG A 4 -15.40 4.55 28.84
C ARG A 4 -15.63 5.29 27.53
N HIS A 5 -15.28 4.66 26.41
CA HIS A 5 -15.83 4.99 25.09
C HIS A 5 -17.37 4.94 25.15
N GLN A 6 -18.01 6.04 24.76
CA GLN A 6 -19.46 6.12 24.56
C GLN A 6 -19.79 5.69 23.12
N PRO A 7 -20.60 4.63 22.90
CA PRO A 7 -21.22 4.34 21.61
C PRO A 7 -22.64 4.98 21.51
N ALA A 8 -22.92 6.03 22.29
CA ALA A 8 -24.28 6.53 22.51
C ALA A 8 -24.81 7.48 21.42
N THR A 9 -23.98 7.89 20.46
CA THR A 9 -24.34 8.92 19.46
C THR A 9 -25.12 8.36 18.26
N SER A 10 -24.87 7.11 17.83
CA SER A 10 -25.60 6.54 16.67
C SER A 10 -27.00 6.01 17.04
N GLN A 11 -27.17 5.46 18.24
CA GLN A 11 -28.46 4.99 18.76
C GLN A 11 -29.43 6.14 19.05
N ARG A 12 -28.91 7.28 19.55
CA ARG A 12 -29.73 8.49 19.73
C ARG A 12 -30.20 9.06 18.39
N ARG A 13 -29.35 9.05 17.36
CA ARG A 13 -29.73 9.55 16.01
C ARG A 13 -30.83 8.70 15.37
N THR A 14 -30.81 7.37 15.52
CA THR A 14 -31.85 6.47 15.00
C THR A 14 -33.18 6.59 15.76
N ALA A 15 -33.14 6.81 17.08
CA ALA A 15 -34.34 7.06 17.87
C ALA A 15 -35.00 8.40 17.53
N ILE A 16 -34.19 9.44 17.29
CA ILE A 16 -34.67 10.78 16.92
C ILE A 16 -35.27 10.79 15.51
N THR A 17 -34.67 10.10 14.53
CA THR A 17 -35.24 10.00 13.18
C THR A 17 -36.52 9.18 13.11
N ALA A 18 -36.64 8.11 13.91
CA ALA A 18 -37.88 7.34 14.01
C ALA A 18 -39.03 8.14 14.65
N ALA A 19 -38.73 8.94 15.69
CA ALA A 19 -39.70 9.83 16.32
C ALA A 19 -40.17 10.95 15.37
N ALA A 20 -39.24 11.55 14.61
CA ALA A 20 -39.58 12.57 13.61
C ALA A 20 -40.46 12.01 12.48
N ALA A 21 -40.17 10.80 11.99
CA ALA A 21 -40.97 10.14 10.95
C ALA A 21 -42.40 9.81 11.44
N ALA A 22 -42.56 9.41 12.71
CA ALA A 22 -43.87 9.15 13.30
C ALA A 22 -44.74 10.41 13.43
N VAL A 23 -44.12 11.55 13.76
CA VAL A 23 -44.82 12.85 13.85
C VAL A 23 -45.27 13.33 12.46
N VAL A 24 -44.42 13.17 11.43
CA VAL A 24 -44.78 13.51 10.04
C VAL A 24 -45.89 12.59 9.51
N ALA A 25 -45.83 11.29 9.81
CA ALA A 25 -46.90 10.35 9.45
C ALA A 25 -48.25 10.70 10.11
N ALA A 26 -48.23 11.10 11.39
CA ALA A 26 -49.43 11.53 12.11
C ALA A 26 -50.04 12.82 11.52
N ALA A 27 -49.20 13.75 11.03
CA ALA A 27 -49.65 14.98 10.38
C ALA A 27 -50.28 14.72 9.00
N VAL A 28 -49.74 13.76 8.23
CA VAL A 28 -50.25 13.40 6.89
C VAL A 28 -51.62 12.71 6.95
N VAL A 29 -51.91 11.96 8.03
CA VAL A 29 -53.21 11.29 8.25
C VAL A 29 -54.36 12.28 8.49
N TRP A 30 -54.08 13.50 8.97
CA TRP A 30 -55.10 14.53 9.23
C TRP A 30 -55.50 15.37 8.01
N VAL A 31 -54.72 15.30 6.92
CA VAL A 31 -54.92 16.14 5.71
C VAL A 31 -55.49 15.35 4.53
N LEU A 32 -55.45 14.01 4.60
CA LEU A 32 -55.89 13.13 3.51
C LEU A 32 -57.35 12.66 3.68
N PRO A 33 -58.12 12.51 2.59
CA PRO A 33 -59.44 11.90 2.64
C PRO A 33 -59.36 10.44 3.16
N PRO A 34 -60.43 9.91 3.79
CA PRO A 34 -60.37 8.69 4.62
C PRO A 34 -59.77 7.46 3.93
N ALA A 35 -60.00 7.30 2.62
CA ALA A 35 -59.46 6.18 1.85
C ALA A 35 -57.93 6.26 1.63
N ALA A 36 -57.37 7.47 1.50
CA ALA A 36 -55.94 7.69 1.31
C ALA A 36 -55.16 7.64 2.64
N ALA A 37 -55.79 8.05 3.74
CA ALA A 37 -55.22 7.96 5.08
C ALA A 37 -54.98 6.51 5.53
N ILE A 38 -55.89 5.59 5.17
CA ILE A 38 -55.75 4.15 5.46
C ILE A 38 -54.55 3.56 4.69
N GLY A 39 -54.37 3.92 3.42
CA GLY A 39 -53.23 3.48 2.61
C GLY A 39 -51.88 3.99 3.13
N ALA A 40 -51.82 5.27 3.54
CA ALA A 40 -50.62 5.85 4.12
C ALA A 40 -50.26 5.22 5.48
N ALA A 41 -51.25 4.96 6.34
CA ALA A 41 -51.04 4.29 7.62
C ALA A 41 -50.54 2.84 7.43
N ALA A 42 -51.08 2.11 6.45
CA ALA A 42 -50.63 0.75 6.12
C ALA A 42 -49.17 0.73 5.61
N ALA A 43 -48.78 1.70 4.78
CA ALA A 43 -47.40 1.82 4.29
C ALA A 43 -46.41 2.12 5.43
N VAL A 44 -46.75 3.02 6.35
CA VAL A 44 -45.91 3.34 7.52
C VAL A 44 -45.76 2.12 8.44
N LEU A 45 -46.85 1.38 8.69
CA LEU A 45 -46.81 0.14 9.45
C LEU A 45 -45.94 -0.94 8.79
N ALA A 46 -45.99 -1.05 7.45
CA ALA A 46 -45.14 -1.99 6.71
C ALA A 46 -43.64 -1.64 6.80
N VAL A 47 -43.29 -0.35 6.74
CA VAL A 47 -41.91 0.12 6.91
C VAL A 47 -41.41 -0.13 8.34
N LEU A 48 -42.23 0.17 9.35
CA LEU A 48 -41.89 -0.10 10.76
C LEU A 48 -41.75 -1.59 11.05
N ALA A 49 -42.62 -2.43 10.50
CA ALA A 49 -42.53 -3.89 10.61
C ALA A 49 -41.26 -4.44 9.93
N SER A 50 -40.90 -3.90 8.77
CA SER A 50 -39.67 -4.27 8.04
C SER A 50 -38.42 -3.84 8.81
N ALA A 51 -38.39 -2.63 9.36
CA ALA A 51 -37.30 -2.14 10.20
C ALA A 51 -37.16 -2.98 11.49
N ALA A 52 -38.28 -3.32 12.14
CA ALA A 52 -38.29 -4.21 13.29
C ALA A 52 -37.81 -5.63 12.95
N ALA A 53 -38.20 -6.18 11.80
CA ALA A 53 -37.74 -7.49 11.33
C ALA A 53 -36.23 -7.50 11.04
N VAL A 54 -35.70 -6.44 10.41
CA VAL A 54 -34.24 -6.26 10.19
C VAL A 54 -33.51 -6.14 11.53
N HIS A 55 -34.06 -5.38 12.48
CA HIS A 55 -33.45 -5.22 13.79
C HIS A 55 -33.47 -6.53 14.60
N LEU A 56 -34.57 -7.30 14.51
CA LEU A 56 -34.71 -8.62 15.12
C LEU A 56 -33.77 -9.64 14.46
N ALA A 57 -33.60 -9.58 13.14
CA ALA A 57 -32.63 -10.41 12.40
C ALA A 57 -31.18 -10.07 12.77
N ARG A 58 -30.86 -8.79 13.01
CA ARG A 58 -29.56 -8.34 13.53
C ARG A 58 -29.33 -8.81 14.96
N LEU A 59 -30.35 -8.74 15.82
CA LEU A 59 -30.29 -9.26 17.20
C LEU A 59 -30.15 -10.78 17.23
N ARG A 60 -30.87 -11.50 16.36
CA ARG A 60 -30.73 -12.97 16.21
C ARG A 60 -29.37 -13.37 15.66
N ARG A 61 -28.82 -12.64 14.67
CA ARG A 61 -27.44 -12.83 14.20
C ARG A 61 -26.41 -12.51 15.29
N GLY A 62 -26.60 -11.43 16.04
CA GLY A 62 -25.75 -11.11 17.20
C GLY A 62 -25.83 -12.16 18.31
N ALA A 63 -27.02 -12.70 18.59
CA ALA A 63 -27.18 -13.80 19.55
C ALA A 63 -26.60 -15.12 19.04
N ALA A 64 -26.68 -15.40 17.73
CA ALA A 64 -26.04 -16.56 17.11
C ALA A 64 -24.50 -16.42 17.11
N ASP A 65 -23.97 -15.23 16.86
CA ASP A 65 -22.55 -14.88 16.96
C ASP A 65 -22.06 -14.97 18.41
N MET A 66 -22.85 -14.53 19.40
CA MET A 66 -22.55 -14.73 20.82
C MET A 66 -22.53 -16.21 21.20
N ARG A 67 -23.50 -17.02 20.75
CA ARG A 67 -23.50 -18.48 21.00
C ARG A 67 -22.36 -19.19 20.27
N ALA A 68 -21.98 -18.73 19.08
CA ALA A 68 -20.82 -19.23 18.35
C ALA A 68 -19.52 -18.88 19.06
N ARG A 69 -19.42 -17.68 19.63
CA ARG A 69 -18.31 -17.25 20.50
C ARG A 69 -18.27 -17.99 21.82
N GLU A 70 -19.42 -18.30 22.43
CA GLU A 70 -19.50 -19.14 23.64
C GLU A 70 -19.08 -20.58 23.36
N ARG A 71 -19.48 -21.15 22.21
CA ARG A 71 -19.02 -22.48 21.76
C ARG A 71 -17.54 -22.49 21.41
N ALA A 72 -17.04 -21.46 20.72
CA ALA A 72 -15.62 -21.31 20.43
C ALA A 72 -14.82 -21.11 21.72
N ALA A 73 -15.33 -20.34 22.68
CA ALA A 73 -14.72 -20.17 24.00
C ALA A 73 -14.73 -21.46 24.82
N ALA A 74 -15.78 -22.29 24.73
CA ALA A 74 -15.82 -23.60 25.37
C ALA A 74 -14.82 -24.60 24.74
N VAL A 75 -14.68 -24.59 23.41
CA VAL A 75 -13.66 -25.38 22.69
C VAL A 75 -12.25 -24.90 23.02
N LEU A 76 -12.02 -23.58 23.06
CA LEU A 76 -10.75 -22.96 23.46
C LEU A 76 -10.43 -23.23 24.93
N SER A 77 -11.44 -23.28 25.80
CA SER A 77 -11.27 -23.63 27.22
C SER A 77 -10.91 -25.10 27.42
N GLY A 78 -11.36 -26.00 26.54
CA GLY A 78 -10.94 -27.41 26.55
C GLY A 78 -9.56 -27.66 25.94
N LEU A 79 -9.08 -26.76 25.08
CA LEU A 79 -7.71 -26.77 24.53
C LEU A 79 -6.69 -26.08 25.46
N ALA A 80 -7.16 -25.36 26.50
CA ALA A 80 -6.33 -24.56 27.39
C ALA A 80 -5.75 -25.33 28.59
N GLU A 81 -6.09 -26.61 28.78
CA GLU A 81 -5.58 -27.41 29.91
C GLU A 81 -4.07 -27.71 29.79
N ASP A 82 -3.49 -27.64 28.58
CA ASP A 82 -2.04 -27.77 28.33
C ASP A 82 -1.39 -26.48 27.78
N ALA A 83 -2.10 -25.35 27.75
CA ALA A 83 -1.61 -24.11 27.13
C ALA A 83 -0.89 -23.19 28.15
N PRO A 84 0.22 -22.53 27.76
CA PRO A 84 0.84 -21.50 28.60
C PRO A 84 -0.17 -20.40 28.94
N SER A 85 -0.09 -19.86 30.17
CA SER A 85 -1.05 -18.86 30.64
C SER A 85 -1.16 -17.67 29.67
N LEU A 86 -2.38 -17.13 29.50
CA LEU A 86 -2.62 -15.93 28.68
C LEU A 86 -1.68 -14.75 29.05
N GLY A 87 -1.28 -14.68 30.32
CA GLY A 87 -0.32 -13.69 30.83
C GLY A 87 1.10 -13.87 30.30
N ALA A 88 1.57 -15.11 30.13
CA ALA A 88 2.88 -15.43 29.57
C ALA A 88 2.91 -15.20 28.05
N VAL A 89 1.85 -15.59 27.33
CA VAL A 89 1.73 -15.35 25.87
C VAL A 89 1.71 -13.83 25.56
N THR A 90 1.05 -13.04 26.42
CA THR A 90 1.02 -11.59 26.27
C THR A 90 2.33 -10.90 26.67
N PHE A 91 3.06 -11.42 27.66
CA PHE A 91 4.40 -10.93 27.99
C PHE A 91 5.38 -11.17 26.83
N GLU A 92 5.52 -12.42 26.37
CA GLU A 92 6.48 -12.80 25.33
C GLU A 92 6.22 -12.04 24.02
N HIS A 93 4.95 -11.83 23.66
CA HIS A 93 4.61 -10.99 22.51
C HIS A 93 5.08 -9.54 22.67
N ARG A 94 4.93 -8.94 23.86
CA ARG A 94 5.38 -7.56 24.12
C ARG A 94 6.90 -7.47 24.28
N ALA A 95 7.54 -8.46 24.91
CA ALA A 95 8.99 -8.56 25.00
C ALA A 95 9.64 -8.66 23.62
N ARG A 96 9.04 -9.43 22.69
CA ARG A 96 9.46 -9.43 21.29
C ARG A 96 9.37 -8.06 20.63
N LYS A 97 8.29 -7.31 20.86
CA LYS A 97 8.16 -5.93 20.36
C LYS A 97 9.22 -4.98 20.94
N VAL A 98 9.63 -5.18 22.20
CA VAL A 98 10.77 -4.45 22.78
C VAL A 98 12.04 -4.76 22.00
N ARG A 99 12.35 -6.04 21.78
CA ARG A 99 13.51 -6.45 20.97
C ARG A 99 13.48 -5.89 19.56
N ASP A 100 12.32 -5.98 18.90
CA ASP A 100 12.14 -5.47 17.55
C ASP A 100 12.37 -3.95 17.47
N ALA A 101 11.89 -3.20 18.47
CA ALA A 101 12.12 -1.77 18.57
C ALA A 101 13.60 -1.45 18.86
N LEU A 102 14.23 -2.21 19.75
CA LEU A 102 15.62 -2.02 20.18
C LEU A 102 16.59 -2.17 18.99
N TYR A 103 16.53 -3.29 18.28
CA TYR A 103 17.37 -3.56 17.11
C TYR A 103 16.86 -2.88 15.82
N GLY A 104 15.66 -2.31 15.85
CA GLY A 104 15.06 -1.55 14.76
C GLY A 104 15.35 -0.04 14.79
N GLY A 105 16.17 0.44 15.72
CA GLY A 105 16.54 1.86 15.84
C GLY A 105 15.56 2.72 16.64
N PHE A 106 14.79 2.11 17.55
CA PHE A 106 13.88 2.78 18.49
C PHE A 106 14.16 2.38 19.95
N PRO A 107 15.38 2.59 20.45
CA PRO A 107 15.79 2.15 21.78
C PRO A 107 15.11 2.86 22.94
N ASP A 108 14.74 4.14 22.82
CA ASP A 108 14.05 4.86 23.88
C ASP A 108 12.62 4.33 24.04
N THR A 109 11.96 4.06 22.91
CA THR A 109 10.66 3.38 22.91
C THR A 109 10.75 1.97 23.48
N ALA A 110 11.79 1.22 23.11
CA ALA A 110 12.03 -0.12 23.65
C ALA A 110 12.23 -0.08 25.17
N ALA A 111 13.09 0.82 25.66
CA ALA A 111 13.37 0.98 27.09
C ALA A 111 12.13 1.38 27.88
N ALA A 112 11.30 2.29 27.37
CA ALA A 112 10.05 2.71 28.02
C ALA A 112 8.99 1.59 28.09
N GLU A 113 8.92 0.72 27.08
CA GLU A 113 8.06 -0.47 27.12
C GLU A 113 8.63 -1.56 28.04
N ALA A 114 9.95 -1.77 28.03
CA ALA A 114 10.64 -2.70 28.93
C ALA A 114 10.43 -2.32 30.40
N ASP A 115 10.56 -1.05 30.75
CA ASP A 115 10.32 -0.53 32.11
C ASP A 115 8.87 -0.80 32.57
N ARG A 116 7.89 -0.58 31.68
CA ARG A 116 6.47 -0.86 31.96
C ARG A 116 6.21 -2.35 32.19
N LEU A 117 6.79 -3.23 31.36
CA LEU A 117 6.70 -4.68 31.54
C LEU A 117 7.39 -5.13 32.83
N ALA A 118 8.57 -4.60 33.11
CA ALA A 118 9.36 -4.92 34.28
C ALA A 118 8.73 -4.45 35.59
N LYS A 119 7.89 -3.42 35.59
CA LYS A 119 7.14 -2.98 36.79
C LYS A 119 5.88 -3.79 37.07
N ASN A 120 5.36 -4.51 36.07
CA ASN A 120 4.15 -5.30 36.25
C ASN A 120 4.46 -6.63 36.93
N THR A 121 4.17 -6.72 38.23
CA THR A 121 4.41 -7.91 39.06
C THR A 121 3.53 -9.11 38.73
N ALA A 122 2.55 -8.95 37.83
CA ALA A 122 1.77 -10.07 37.30
C ALA A 122 2.58 -10.96 36.33
N HIS A 123 3.71 -10.47 35.80
CA HIS A 123 4.59 -11.27 34.95
C HIS A 123 5.69 -11.97 35.77
N PRO A 124 6.15 -13.16 35.33
CA PRO A 124 7.23 -13.90 35.99
C PRO A 124 8.49 -13.04 36.20
N MET A 125 9.12 -13.20 37.37
CA MET A 125 10.25 -12.35 37.78
C MET A 125 11.48 -12.59 36.90
N ASP A 126 11.75 -13.84 36.56
CA ASP A 126 12.83 -14.29 35.68
C ASP A 126 12.68 -13.70 34.27
N GLU A 127 11.49 -13.75 33.67
CA GLU A 127 11.20 -13.14 32.37
C GLU A 127 11.42 -11.61 32.38
N ARG A 128 10.98 -10.94 33.44
CA ARG A 128 11.19 -9.49 33.63
C ARG A 128 12.68 -9.14 33.77
N ILE A 129 13.44 -9.94 34.52
CA ILE A 129 14.88 -9.74 34.69
C ILE A 129 15.61 -9.96 33.36
N ALA A 130 15.27 -11.03 32.62
CA ALA A 130 15.88 -11.33 31.33
C ALA A 130 15.70 -10.18 30.33
N LEU A 131 14.49 -9.62 30.23
CA LEU A 131 14.21 -8.47 29.37
C LEU A 131 15.06 -7.24 29.73
N LEU A 132 15.18 -6.94 31.02
CA LEU A 132 16.01 -5.81 31.49
C LEU A 132 17.50 -6.04 31.24
N GLN A 133 17.98 -7.27 31.39
CA GLN A 133 19.36 -7.63 31.10
C GLN A 133 19.68 -7.45 29.62
N GLU A 134 18.77 -7.82 28.73
CA GLU A 134 18.92 -7.63 27.29
C GLU A 134 18.99 -6.14 26.91
N VAL A 135 18.06 -5.32 27.42
CA VAL A 135 18.09 -3.85 27.19
C VAL A 135 19.37 -3.23 27.73
N LEU A 136 19.84 -3.67 28.90
CA LEU A 136 21.11 -3.20 29.48
C LEU A 136 22.32 -3.63 28.65
N ALA A 137 22.33 -4.86 28.15
CA ALA A 137 23.40 -5.37 27.29
C ALA A 137 23.51 -4.55 26.00
N TRP A 138 22.37 -4.28 25.36
CA TRP A 138 22.30 -3.42 24.18
C TRP A 138 22.86 -2.01 24.45
N HIS A 139 22.44 -1.36 25.55
CA HIS A 139 22.97 -0.03 25.89
C HIS A 139 24.48 -0.03 26.21
N ARG A 140 25.04 -1.13 26.70
CA ARG A 140 26.50 -1.26 26.91
C ARG A 140 27.23 -1.33 25.58
N GLU A 141 26.79 -2.22 24.69
CA GLU A 141 27.33 -2.34 23.34
C GLU A 141 27.28 -1.00 22.60
N GLU A 142 26.16 -0.28 22.74
CA GLU A 142 25.99 1.01 22.09
C GLU A 142 26.98 2.08 22.58
N ARG A 143 27.29 2.07 23.88
CA ARG A 143 28.27 2.98 24.49
C ARG A 143 29.70 2.61 24.12
N GLU A 144 30.02 1.32 24.10
CA GLU A 144 31.36 0.83 23.74
C GLU A 144 31.71 1.19 22.30
N THR A 145 30.72 1.24 21.41
CA THR A 145 30.90 1.53 19.99
C THR A 145 30.65 2.99 19.63
N ALA A 146 30.38 3.89 20.61
CA ALA A 146 29.91 5.28 20.41
C ALA A 146 30.80 6.16 19.52
N GLY A 147 32.08 5.82 19.36
CA GLY A 147 33.03 6.54 18.52
C GLY A 147 33.27 5.95 17.13
N ASN A 148 32.63 4.84 16.76
CA ASN A 148 33.00 4.05 15.57
C ASN A 148 32.28 4.46 14.26
N GLY A 149 31.70 5.66 14.21
CA GLY A 149 31.00 6.15 13.02
C GLY A 149 31.97 6.49 11.87
N ARG A 150 31.60 6.12 10.64
CA ARG A 150 32.38 6.43 9.42
C ARG A 150 31.99 7.81 8.89
N ASP A 151 32.94 8.49 8.25
CA ASP A 151 32.65 9.65 7.40
C ASP A 151 32.38 9.14 5.97
N LEU A 152 31.17 9.39 5.46
CA LEU A 152 30.70 8.88 4.18
C LEU A 152 30.17 10.01 3.29
N GLU A 153 30.54 9.95 2.01
CA GLU A 153 30.12 10.88 0.95
C GLU A 153 29.38 10.09 -0.14
N PHE A 154 28.21 10.57 -0.54
CA PHE A 154 27.38 9.93 -1.56
C PHE A 154 26.83 10.93 -2.57
N ASP A 155 26.57 10.47 -3.79
CA ASP A 155 25.82 11.24 -4.77
C ASP A 155 24.34 11.24 -4.42
N VAL A 156 23.81 10.07 -4.01
CA VAL A 156 22.42 9.88 -3.63
C VAL A 156 22.32 9.05 -2.35
N VAL A 157 21.52 9.49 -1.38
CA VAL A 157 21.13 8.69 -0.23
C VAL A 157 19.65 8.35 -0.34
N ILE A 158 19.30 7.07 -0.28
CA ILE A 158 17.91 6.63 -0.23
C ILE A 158 17.56 6.29 1.21
N VAL A 159 16.53 6.96 1.74
CA VAL A 159 15.93 6.67 3.03
C VAL A 159 14.59 5.99 2.79
N SER A 160 14.49 4.69 3.08
CA SER A 160 13.23 3.97 2.91
C SER A 160 13.13 2.74 3.80
N HIS A 161 11.97 2.10 3.79
CA HIS A 161 11.80 0.78 4.35
C HIS A 161 12.09 -0.30 3.29
N PHE A 162 13.31 -0.84 3.30
CA PHE A 162 13.81 -1.84 2.34
C PHE A 162 13.36 -3.28 2.63
N GLY A 163 12.59 -3.50 3.70
CA GLY A 163 12.12 -4.82 4.13
C GLY A 163 10.71 -5.20 3.68
N LEU A 164 10.03 -4.33 2.93
CA LEU A 164 8.65 -4.60 2.51
C LEU A 164 8.60 -5.60 1.35
N PRO A 165 7.59 -6.49 1.28
CA PRO A 165 7.48 -7.47 0.19
C PRO A 165 6.98 -6.85 -1.12
N GLY A 166 6.37 -5.66 -1.06
CA GLY A 166 5.61 -5.05 -2.15
C GLY A 166 6.39 -4.09 -3.07
N GLY A 167 5.63 -3.29 -3.82
CA GLY A 167 6.14 -2.37 -4.84
C GLY A 167 7.16 -1.33 -4.34
N ASN A 168 7.09 -0.88 -3.09
CA ASN A 168 8.07 0.05 -2.52
C ASN A 168 9.50 -0.48 -2.66
N THR A 169 9.73 -1.75 -2.30
CA THR A 169 11.06 -2.35 -2.36
C THR A 169 11.48 -2.63 -3.79
N SER A 170 10.56 -3.08 -4.67
CA SER A 170 10.84 -3.25 -6.09
C SER A 170 11.19 -1.93 -6.79
N ALA A 171 10.61 -0.81 -6.36
CA ALA A 171 10.91 0.52 -6.88
C ALA A 171 12.27 1.02 -6.39
N ASN A 172 12.58 0.84 -5.10
CA ASN A 172 13.91 1.13 -4.56
C ASN A 172 14.98 0.29 -5.27
N ALA A 173 14.76 -1.01 -5.48
CA ALA A 173 15.73 -1.88 -6.16
C ALA A 173 16.04 -1.38 -7.59
N ALA A 174 15.01 -1.00 -8.35
CA ALA A 174 15.18 -0.46 -9.70
C ALA A 174 15.97 0.86 -9.70
N GLU A 175 15.68 1.78 -8.78
CA GLU A 175 16.38 3.06 -8.68
C GLU A 175 17.84 2.88 -8.21
N ILE A 176 18.10 1.99 -7.25
CA ILE A 176 19.47 1.68 -6.80
C ILE A 176 20.30 1.14 -7.97
N LEU A 177 19.74 0.21 -8.75
CA LEU A 177 20.38 -0.32 -9.94
C LEU A 177 20.67 0.79 -10.95
N ALA A 178 19.68 1.65 -11.25
CA ALA A 178 19.83 2.76 -12.18
C ALA A 178 20.91 3.76 -11.73
N TYR A 179 20.97 4.11 -10.44
CA TYR A 179 22.01 5.01 -9.93
C TYR A 179 23.40 4.37 -10.02
N ARG A 180 23.52 3.10 -9.64
CA ARG A 180 24.78 2.36 -9.72
C ARG A 180 25.26 2.20 -11.16
N ASP A 181 24.36 1.86 -12.08
CA ASP A 181 24.67 1.65 -13.50
C ASP A 181 25.04 2.99 -14.18
N ALA A 182 24.50 4.12 -13.70
CA ALA A 182 24.95 5.48 -14.04
C ALA A 182 26.26 5.93 -13.36
N GLY A 183 26.91 5.05 -12.59
CA GLY A 183 28.19 5.30 -11.92
C GLY A 183 28.12 6.12 -10.63
N LEU A 184 26.92 6.36 -10.10
CA LEU A 184 26.71 7.10 -8.84
C LEU A 184 27.01 6.24 -7.63
N ARG A 185 27.52 6.87 -6.58
CA ARG A 185 27.67 6.28 -5.25
C ARG A 185 26.41 6.50 -4.42
N VAL A 186 25.81 5.41 -3.97
CA VAL A 186 24.50 5.35 -3.33
C VAL A 186 24.62 4.91 -1.88
N GLY A 187 24.10 5.73 -0.97
CA GLY A 187 23.94 5.37 0.44
C GLY A 187 22.52 4.85 0.72
N LEU A 188 22.40 3.75 1.46
CA LEU A 188 21.11 3.17 1.84
C LEU A 188 20.89 3.30 3.35
N LEU A 189 19.92 4.12 3.77
CA LEU A 189 19.51 4.23 5.16
C LEU A 189 18.18 3.48 5.36
N GLN A 190 18.27 2.30 5.99
CA GLN A 190 17.09 1.53 6.38
C GLN A 190 16.30 2.31 7.43
N HIS A 191 15.12 2.77 7.05
CA HIS A 191 14.19 3.47 7.93
C HIS A 191 12.86 2.69 7.97
N PRO A 192 12.71 1.73 8.91
CA PRO A 192 11.54 0.89 8.98
C PRO A 192 10.30 1.67 9.42
N VAL A 193 9.13 1.20 8.98
CA VAL A 193 7.87 1.69 9.54
C VAL A 193 7.69 1.02 10.90
N PHE A 194 7.85 1.80 11.98
CA PHE A 194 7.82 1.29 13.36
C PHE A 194 6.67 0.31 13.64
N ARG A 195 5.46 0.64 13.18
CA ARG A 195 4.24 -0.18 13.41
C ARG A 195 4.13 -1.43 12.55
N TRP A 196 4.93 -1.58 11.51
CA TRP A 196 4.89 -2.71 10.57
C TRP A 196 6.00 -3.73 10.80
N GLY A 197 6.83 -3.52 11.83
CA GLY A 197 7.97 -4.37 12.17
C GLY A 197 9.26 -3.56 12.14
N ALA A 198 9.64 -3.03 13.30
CA ALA A 198 10.82 -2.17 13.45
C ALA A 198 12.13 -2.91 13.10
N SER A 199 12.20 -4.22 13.33
CA SER A 199 13.37 -5.07 13.03
C SER A 199 13.27 -5.83 11.70
N THR A 200 12.30 -5.50 10.83
CA THR A 200 12.13 -6.20 9.56
C THR A 200 13.42 -6.11 8.73
N PRO A 201 13.99 -7.25 8.31
CA PRO A 201 15.27 -7.29 7.60
C PRO A 201 15.17 -6.62 6.23
N ILE A 202 16.32 -6.25 5.69
CA ILE A 202 16.42 -5.81 4.29
C ILE A 202 16.02 -6.99 3.39
N SER A 203 15.23 -6.70 2.34
CA SER A 203 14.74 -7.73 1.42
C SER A 203 15.88 -8.28 0.55
N ASP A 204 15.74 -9.55 0.16
CA ASP A 204 16.59 -10.23 -0.84
C ASP A 204 16.62 -9.53 -2.23
N LYS A 205 15.75 -8.55 -2.47
CA LYS A 205 15.78 -7.68 -3.66
C LYS A 205 16.84 -6.58 -3.57
N ILE A 206 17.24 -6.21 -2.36
CA ILE A 206 18.14 -5.08 -2.07
C ILE A 206 19.49 -5.59 -1.57
N GLU A 207 19.51 -6.63 -0.72
CA GLU A 207 20.74 -7.16 -0.13
C GLU A 207 21.83 -7.47 -1.19
N PRO A 208 21.53 -8.14 -2.32
CA PRO A 208 22.54 -8.43 -3.36
C PRO A 208 23.06 -7.20 -4.10
N LEU A 209 22.40 -6.03 -3.95
CA LEU A 209 22.82 -4.78 -4.58
C LEU A 209 23.87 -4.05 -3.75
N ILE A 210 24.03 -4.39 -2.46
CA ILE A 210 24.98 -3.74 -1.55
C ILE A 210 26.36 -4.36 -1.77
N ASP A 211 27.26 -3.60 -2.38
CA ASP A 211 28.64 -4.04 -2.67
C ASP A 211 29.69 -3.45 -1.72
N GLY A 212 29.29 -2.49 -0.87
CA GLY A 212 30.17 -1.83 0.09
C GLY A 212 31.08 -0.76 -0.50
N ASP A 213 31.00 -0.49 -1.81
CA ASP A 213 31.76 0.54 -2.51
C ASP A 213 30.85 1.57 -3.19
N ARG A 214 30.12 1.13 -4.22
CA ARG A 214 29.15 1.96 -4.97
C ARG A 214 27.81 2.01 -4.25
N VAL A 215 27.34 0.91 -3.69
CA VAL A 215 26.09 0.85 -2.92
C VAL A 215 26.43 0.44 -1.50
N VAL A 216 26.27 1.37 -0.56
CA VAL A 216 26.75 1.23 0.81
C VAL A 216 25.59 1.38 1.79
N ARG A 217 25.46 0.43 2.71
CA ARG A 217 24.55 0.55 3.85
C ARG A 217 25.07 1.58 4.84
N ILE A 218 24.22 2.53 5.21
CA ILE A 218 24.46 3.54 6.25
C ILE A 218 24.02 2.98 7.59
N ASP A 219 24.87 3.15 8.60
CA ASP A 219 24.61 2.79 9.98
C ASP A 219 24.23 4.03 10.81
N ALA A 220 23.55 3.82 11.93
CA ALA A 220 23.00 4.91 12.77
C ALA A 220 24.05 5.88 13.33
N ARG A 221 25.34 5.54 13.25
CA ARG A 221 26.47 6.29 13.81
C ARG A 221 27.26 7.06 12.75
N ASP A 222 27.03 6.78 11.48
CA ASP A 222 27.79 7.40 10.42
C ASP A 222 27.53 8.91 10.36
N ARG A 223 28.55 9.64 9.93
CA ARG A 223 28.46 11.04 9.51
C ARG A 223 28.41 11.03 7.99
N VAL A 224 27.27 11.45 7.46
CA VAL A 224 26.95 11.28 6.05
C VAL A 224 26.67 12.63 5.42
N HIS A 225 27.34 12.90 4.33
CA HIS A 225 27.00 13.98 3.42
C HIS A 225 26.57 13.41 2.07
N CYS A 226 25.58 14.03 1.42
CA CYS A 226 25.22 13.68 0.05
C CYS A 226 24.69 14.85 -0.77
N ALA A 227 24.80 14.74 -2.10
CA ALA A 227 24.20 15.74 -2.99
C ALA A 227 22.67 15.68 -2.97
N LEU A 228 22.07 14.48 -2.92
CA LEU A 228 20.62 14.30 -2.86
C LEU A 228 20.19 13.24 -1.83
N ALA A 229 19.32 13.61 -0.90
CA ALA A 229 18.60 12.67 -0.05
C ALA A 229 17.19 12.42 -0.60
N VAL A 230 16.88 11.17 -0.96
CA VAL A 230 15.57 10.72 -1.41
C VAL A 230 14.87 9.96 -0.30
N VAL A 231 13.91 10.59 0.36
CA VAL A 231 13.07 9.95 1.37
C VAL A 231 11.84 9.34 0.69
N ARG A 232 11.66 8.04 0.85
CA ARG A 232 10.57 7.30 0.21
C ARG A 232 9.67 6.67 1.25
N LEU A 233 8.37 6.67 0.96
CA LEU A 233 7.30 6.17 1.84
C LEU A 233 7.09 7.09 3.07
N PRO A 234 6.19 8.08 3.02
CA PRO A 234 5.97 9.03 4.12
C PRO A 234 5.68 8.37 5.48
N THR A 235 5.08 7.18 5.48
CA THR A 235 4.77 6.41 6.69
C THR A 235 6.00 6.12 7.57
N VAL A 236 7.22 6.08 7.01
CA VAL A 236 8.45 5.90 7.80
C VAL A 236 8.71 7.08 8.74
N LEU A 237 8.23 8.27 8.38
CA LEU A 237 8.39 9.51 9.15
C LEU A 237 7.25 9.76 10.15
N LEU A 238 6.25 8.89 10.27
CA LEU A 238 5.28 8.99 11.38
C LEU A 238 5.92 8.78 12.75
N LYS A 239 7.00 7.99 12.77
CA LYS A 239 7.92 7.88 13.89
C LYS A 239 9.32 7.74 13.30
N PRO A 240 10.09 8.84 13.22
CA PRO A 240 11.48 8.79 12.80
C PRO A 240 12.29 7.85 13.67
N LEU A 241 13.38 7.31 13.13
CA LEU A 241 14.40 6.61 13.90
C LEU A 241 14.84 7.48 15.08
N GLU A 242 14.91 6.89 16.27
CA GLU A 242 15.34 7.61 17.48
C GLU A 242 16.86 7.79 17.48
N HIS A 243 17.58 6.75 17.03
CA HIS A 243 19.00 6.80 16.76
C HIS A 243 19.21 6.76 15.24
N ARG A 244 19.76 7.83 14.68
CA ARG A 244 19.91 8.03 13.24
C ARG A 244 21.25 8.71 12.93
N PRO A 245 21.82 8.47 11.74
CA PRO A 245 23.11 9.06 11.36
C PRO A 245 23.04 10.58 11.35
N ALA A 246 24.20 11.22 11.49
CA ALA A 246 24.35 12.64 11.20
C ALA A 246 24.35 12.83 9.68
N LEU A 247 23.16 12.91 9.09
CA LEU A 247 22.94 13.05 7.66
C LEU A 247 22.68 14.52 7.30
N THR A 248 23.50 15.06 6.40
CA THR A 248 23.29 16.35 5.74
C THR A 248 23.21 16.16 4.23
N ALA A 249 22.36 16.91 3.55
CA ALA A 249 22.22 16.82 2.09
C ALA A 249 22.11 18.21 1.44
N ASP A 250 22.66 18.36 0.23
CA ASP A 250 22.54 19.60 -0.54
C ASP A 250 21.09 19.82 -1.05
N ALA A 251 20.41 18.73 -1.38
CA ALA A 251 18.99 18.70 -1.73
C ALA A 251 18.27 17.53 -1.06
N VAL A 252 17.01 17.75 -0.67
CA VAL A 252 16.16 16.74 -0.04
C VAL A 252 14.83 16.65 -0.78
N VAL A 253 14.41 15.43 -1.10
CA VAL A 253 13.10 15.16 -1.68
C VAL A 253 12.37 14.09 -0.88
N ILE A 254 11.05 14.24 -0.74
CA ILE A 254 10.17 13.20 -0.21
C ILE A 254 9.18 12.73 -1.27
N ILE A 255 9.06 11.43 -1.44
CA ILE A 255 8.16 10.81 -2.42
C ILE A 255 6.97 10.18 -1.69
N ALA A 256 5.80 10.77 -1.90
CA ALA A 256 4.51 10.23 -1.48
C ALA A 256 4.11 9.05 -2.39
N ASN A 257 4.52 7.85 -1.97
CA ASN A 257 4.28 6.58 -2.67
C ASN A 257 2.83 6.09 -2.63
N GLN A 258 1.99 6.75 -1.84
CA GLN A 258 0.55 6.49 -1.72
C GLN A 258 -0.10 7.75 -1.16
N THR A 259 -1.41 7.87 -1.34
CA THR A 259 -2.21 8.96 -0.77
C THR A 259 -2.27 8.89 0.78
N PRO A 260 -2.54 10.00 1.48
CA PRO A 260 -2.65 10.03 2.95
C PRO A 260 -3.72 9.10 3.51
N PHE A 261 -4.80 8.87 2.76
CA PHE A 261 -5.87 7.93 3.08
C PHE A 261 -5.90 6.78 2.09
N LYS A 262 -6.45 5.64 2.49
CA LYS A 262 -6.57 4.47 1.58
C LYS A 262 -7.77 4.59 0.63
N PHE A 263 -8.87 5.21 1.06
CA PHE A 263 -10.10 5.32 0.30
C PHE A 263 -10.46 6.78 0.11
N TYR A 264 -10.86 7.13 -1.12
CA TYR A 264 -11.42 8.43 -1.47
C TYR A 264 -12.77 8.22 -2.14
N GLY A 265 -13.78 7.91 -1.32
CA GLY A 265 -15.14 7.68 -1.77
C GLY A 265 -16.02 8.94 -1.69
N PRO A 266 -17.31 8.84 -2.04
CA PRO A 266 -18.27 9.94 -1.96
C PRO A 266 -18.45 10.52 -0.55
N GLU A 267 -18.18 9.73 0.49
CA GLU A 267 -18.23 10.16 1.89
C GLU A 267 -16.95 10.92 2.33
N GLY A 268 -15.96 11.04 1.44
CA GLY A 268 -14.67 11.66 1.70
C GLY A 268 -13.54 10.65 2.01
N PRO A 269 -12.35 11.15 2.37
CA PRO A 269 -11.21 10.32 2.70
C PRO A 269 -11.47 9.44 3.94
N SER A 270 -11.11 8.16 3.88
CA SER A 270 -11.23 7.23 5.02
C SER A 270 -10.08 6.23 5.12
N GLU A 271 -9.91 5.65 6.32
CA GLU A 271 -8.75 4.82 6.71
C GLU A 271 -7.41 5.56 6.47
N GLN A 272 -7.08 6.51 7.34
CA GLN A 272 -5.81 7.26 7.28
C GLN A 272 -4.61 6.30 7.33
N ALA A 273 -3.75 6.38 6.31
CA ALA A 273 -2.51 5.63 6.21
C ALA A 273 -1.33 6.40 6.81
N TRP A 274 -1.29 7.71 6.62
CA TRP A 274 -0.29 8.63 7.18
C TRP A 274 -0.85 10.06 7.23
N ASP A 275 -0.15 10.93 7.96
CA ASP A 275 -0.57 12.31 8.27
C ASP A 275 0.45 13.28 7.68
N ILE A 276 -0.01 14.24 6.87
CA ILE A 276 0.86 15.17 6.13
C ILE A 276 1.64 16.04 7.12
N ALA A 277 0.95 16.66 8.08
CA ALA A 277 1.55 17.57 9.06
C ALA A 277 2.62 16.89 9.92
N THR A 278 2.36 15.65 10.37
CA THR A 278 3.34 14.86 11.14
C THR A 278 4.59 14.56 10.32
N VAL A 279 4.42 14.18 9.05
CA VAL A 279 5.55 13.86 8.17
C VAL A 279 6.37 15.12 7.87
N GLU A 280 5.70 16.22 7.54
CA GLU A 280 6.32 17.52 7.28
C GLU A 280 7.14 17.99 8.48
N ALA A 281 6.55 18.02 9.68
CA ALA A 281 7.24 18.45 10.90
C ALA A 281 8.48 17.59 11.16
N ASN A 282 8.35 16.26 11.08
CA ASN A 282 9.44 15.34 11.38
C ASN A 282 10.58 15.37 10.34
N LEU A 283 10.26 15.65 9.06
CA LEU A 283 11.27 15.78 8.01
C LEU A 283 11.96 17.14 8.09
N SER A 284 11.21 18.22 8.28
CA SER A 284 11.75 19.56 8.49
C SER A 284 12.67 19.64 9.71
N ASP A 285 12.31 19.00 10.83
CA ASP A 285 13.16 18.91 12.02
C ASP A 285 14.45 18.09 11.79
N TRP A 286 14.45 17.18 10.81
CA TRP A 286 15.58 16.28 10.56
C TRP A 286 16.53 16.77 9.47
N LEU A 287 16.01 17.01 8.27
CA LEU A 287 16.78 17.32 7.06
C LEU A 287 16.52 18.74 6.57
N GLY A 288 15.65 19.51 7.22
CA GLY A 288 15.38 20.90 6.87
C GLY A 288 14.53 21.03 5.61
N ASP A 289 14.93 21.99 4.76
CA ASP A 289 14.18 22.34 3.55
C ASP A 289 14.14 21.20 2.54
N HIS A 290 12.95 20.91 2.00
CA HIS A 290 12.76 19.76 1.13
C HIS A 290 11.62 19.95 0.12
N THR A 291 11.63 19.16 -0.95
CA THR A 291 10.59 19.17 -1.99
C THR A 291 9.73 17.91 -1.92
N TRP A 292 8.40 18.09 -1.96
CA TRP A 292 7.44 17.00 -2.02
C TRP A 292 7.17 16.58 -3.46
N TYR A 293 7.19 15.27 -3.71
CA TYR A 293 6.78 14.66 -4.97
C TYR A 293 5.68 13.63 -4.72
N GLY A 294 4.65 13.61 -5.57
CA GLY A 294 3.79 12.43 -5.70
C GLY A 294 4.49 11.35 -6.52
N ALA A 295 4.30 10.06 -6.21
CA ALA A 295 4.84 8.97 -7.03
C ALA A 295 4.20 8.85 -8.42
N GLY A 296 3.03 9.49 -8.60
CA GLY A 296 2.33 9.60 -9.86
C GLY A 296 1.34 10.76 -9.85
N PRO A 297 0.75 11.09 -11.00
CA PRO A 297 -0.10 12.27 -11.15
C PRO A 297 -1.35 12.16 -10.28
N THR A 298 -1.90 10.96 -10.10
CA THR A 298 -3.04 10.69 -9.21
C THR A 298 -2.77 11.07 -7.76
N VAL A 299 -1.54 10.89 -7.26
CA VAL A 299 -1.19 11.31 -5.89
C VAL A 299 -1.17 12.83 -5.79
N VAL A 300 -0.52 13.50 -6.75
CA VAL A 300 -0.44 14.97 -6.81
C VAL A 300 -1.84 15.57 -6.90
N GLU A 301 -2.68 15.05 -7.81
CA GLU A 301 -4.07 15.46 -7.97
C GLU A 301 -4.87 15.25 -6.68
N THR A 302 -4.74 14.08 -6.04
CA THR A 302 -5.46 13.80 -4.78
C THR A 302 -5.04 14.76 -3.67
N LEU A 303 -3.74 15.07 -3.55
CA LEU A 303 -3.24 16.05 -2.58
C LEU A 303 -3.83 17.44 -2.85
N LEU A 304 -3.82 17.89 -4.10
CA LEU A 304 -4.35 19.20 -4.48
C LEU A 304 -5.87 19.30 -4.36
N GLN A 305 -6.62 18.22 -4.60
CA GLN A 305 -8.09 18.23 -4.56
C GLN A 305 -8.66 17.99 -3.17
N HIS A 306 -8.07 17.08 -2.40
CA HIS A 306 -8.63 16.64 -1.11
C HIS A 306 -7.86 17.17 0.11
N HIS A 307 -6.62 17.64 -0.09
CA HIS A 307 -5.72 18.08 0.98
C HIS A 307 -5.14 19.47 0.70
N ALA A 308 -5.82 20.30 -0.10
CA ALA A 308 -5.33 21.61 -0.55
C ALA A 308 -4.84 22.50 0.60
N GLU A 309 -5.58 22.54 1.71
CA GLU A 309 -5.23 23.32 2.90
C GLU A 309 -3.98 22.76 3.60
N GLU A 310 -3.85 21.43 3.68
CA GLU A 310 -2.71 20.75 4.32
C GLU A 310 -1.43 20.86 3.48
N VAL A 311 -1.55 21.03 2.16
CA VAL A 311 -0.40 21.13 1.24
C VAL A 311 -0.08 22.55 0.79
N ALA A 312 -0.84 23.56 1.23
CA ALA A 312 -0.72 24.94 0.74
C ALA A 312 0.67 25.55 0.96
N ASP A 313 1.31 25.23 2.09
CA ASP A 313 2.63 25.74 2.46
C ASP A 313 3.77 24.78 2.07
N LEU A 314 3.46 23.62 1.50
CA LEU A 314 4.47 22.65 1.08
C LEU A 314 5.10 23.05 -0.26
N LYS A 315 6.39 22.76 -0.41
CA LYS A 315 7.08 22.79 -1.71
C LYS A 315 6.69 21.56 -2.53
N LEU A 316 5.43 21.50 -2.98
CA LEU A 316 4.91 20.42 -3.80
C LEU A 316 5.31 20.62 -5.27
N ALA A 317 6.08 19.67 -5.81
CA ALA A 317 6.44 19.66 -7.22
C ALA A 317 5.20 19.41 -8.10
N ALA A 318 5.12 20.12 -9.22
CA ALA A 318 4.07 19.92 -10.21
C ALA A 318 4.23 18.56 -10.93
N ASP A 319 5.47 18.16 -11.21
CA ASP A 319 5.79 16.87 -11.81
C ASP A 319 5.86 15.77 -10.75
N ALA A 320 5.36 14.58 -11.09
CA ALA A 320 5.45 13.40 -10.23
C ALA A 320 6.81 12.70 -10.34
N TRP A 321 7.31 12.14 -9.24
CA TRP A 321 8.50 11.28 -9.19
C TRP A 321 8.15 9.84 -9.60
N PHE A 322 8.14 9.60 -10.91
CA PHE A 322 7.83 8.28 -11.46
C PHE A 322 8.86 7.23 -11.06
N GLU A 323 8.38 6.00 -10.84
CA GLU A 323 9.24 4.84 -10.73
C GLU A 323 10.01 4.60 -12.04
N CYS A 324 11.20 4.00 -11.93
CA CYS A 324 11.96 3.57 -13.09
C CYS A 324 11.88 2.05 -13.30
N ILE A 325 12.12 1.63 -14.54
CA ILE A 325 12.24 0.24 -14.95
C ILE A 325 13.30 0.14 -16.05
N ASP A 326 14.14 -0.89 -15.97
CA ASP A 326 15.12 -1.18 -17.03
C ASP A 326 14.39 -1.81 -18.22
N ALA A 327 13.98 -0.97 -19.17
CA ALA A 327 13.26 -1.41 -20.35
C ALA A 327 14.02 -2.51 -21.13
N ALA A 328 15.35 -2.43 -21.20
CA ALA A 328 16.16 -3.40 -21.94
C ALA A 328 16.15 -4.78 -21.26
N ARG A 329 16.21 -4.82 -19.92
CA ARG A 329 16.09 -6.07 -19.15
C ARG A 329 14.68 -6.64 -19.11
N TRP A 330 13.66 -5.81 -19.31
CA TRP A 330 12.26 -6.25 -19.23
C TRP A 330 11.68 -6.70 -20.57
N THR A 331 12.09 -6.07 -21.68
CA THR A 331 11.55 -6.34 -23.02
C THR A 331 11.63 -7.83 -23.36
N LEU A 332 10.51 -8.42 -23.79
CA LEU A 332 10.45 -9.78 -24.30
C LEU A 332 10.81 -9.81 -25.79
N ASP A 333 11.30 -10.96 -26.27
CA ASP A 333 11.68 -11.14 -27.68
C ASP A 333 10.50 -10.88 -28.64
N GLY A 334 9.29 -11.21 -28.21
CA GLY A 334 8.07 -10.97 -28.97
C GLY A 334 6.83 -11.41 -28.20
N PRO A 335 5.64 -11.22 -28.81
CA PRO A 335 4.40 -11.74 -28.25
C PRO A 335 4.41 -13.27 -28.24
N ARG A 336 3.58 -13.85 -27.38
CA ARG A 336 3.29 -15.28 -27.37
C ARG A 336 2.77 -15.75 -28.74
N ALA A 337 3.12 -16.96 -29.14
CA ALA A 337 2.57 -17.59 -30.33
C ALA A 337 1.06 -17.84 -30.16
N ALA A 338 0.25 -17.42 -31.13
CA ALA A 338 -1.19 -17.61 -31.09
C ALA A 338 -1.58 -19.09 -31.19
N ASP A 339 -2.46 -19.54 -30.30
CA ASP A 339 -3.03 -20.90 -30.22
C ASP A 339 -4.57 -20.89 -30.28
N GLY A 340 -5.16 -19.73 -30.60
CA GLY A 340 -6.62 -19.53 -30.66
C GLY A 340 -7.28 -19.18 -29.32
N VAL A 341 -6.53 -19.24 -28.22
CA VAL A 341 -6.97 -18.78 -26.89
C VAL A 341 -6.39 -17.41 -26.61
N VAL A 342 -7.16 -16.52 -26.01
CA VAL A 342 -6.73 -15.17 -25.62
C VAL A 342 -6.49 -15.13 -24.11
N ARG A 343 -5.23 -14.98 -23.70
CA ARG A 343 -4.82 -14.96 -22.29
C ARG A 343 -4.78 -13.54 -21.76
N ILE A 344 -5.73 -13.21 -20.88
CA ILE A 344 -5.78 -11.95 -20.15
C ILE A 344 -5.06 -12.13 -18.82
N GLY A 345 -4.03 -11.32 -18.58
CA GLY A 345 -3.25 -11.38 -17.35
C GLY A 345 -3.57 -10.30 -16.33
N ARG A 346 -3.40 -10.65 -15.05
CA ARG A 346 -3.32 -9.72 -13.92
C ARG A 346 -2.25 -10.18 -12.94
N HIS A 347 -1.46 -9.25 -12.40
CA HIS A 347 -0.58 -9.55 -11.27
C HIS A 347 -0.61 -8.43 -10.25
N SER A 348 -0.83 -8.78 -8.97
CA SER A 348 -0.85 -7.83 -7.86
C SER A 348 -0.89 -8.53 -6.51
N ARG A 349 -0.68 -7.78 -5.42
CA ARG A 349 -0.99 -8.25 -4.06
C ARG A 349 -2.49 -8.32 -3.85
N ASP A 350 -2.98 -9.29 -3.06
CA ASP A 350 -4.40 -9.35 -2.72
C ASP A 350 -4.81 -8.14 -1.87
N HIS A 351 -5.72 -7.33 -2.41
CA HIS A 351 -6.32 -6.23 -1.68
C HIS A 351 -7.60 -5.77 -2.39
N LYS A 352 -8.64 -5.39 -1.63
CA LYS A 352 -9.92 -4.93 -2.19
C LYS A 352 -9.79 -3.79 -3.19
N LEU A 353 -8.89 -2.84 -2.92
CA LEU A 353 -8.62 -1.71 -3.82
C LEU A 353 -7.98 -2.10 -5.16
N LYS A 354 -7.41 -3.30 -5.28
CA LYS A 354 -6.73 -3.75 -6.51
C LYS A 354 -7.67 -4.40 -7.50
N TRP A 355 -8.97 -4.48 -7.21
CA TRP A 355 -9.96 -5.08 -8.09
C TRP A 355 -11.21 -4.21 -8.13
N PRO A 356 -12.01 -4.27 -9.21
CA PRO A 356 -13.37 -3.76 -9.18
C PRO A 356 -14.15 -4.33 -7.99
N GLU A 357 -14.91 -3.49 -7.29
CA GLU A 357 -15.57 -3.87 -6.04
C GLU A 357 -16.84 -4.73 -6.21
N ASP A 358 -17.43 -4.76 -7.41
CA ASP A 358 -18.67 -5.46 -7.68
C ASP A 358 -18.54 -6.61 -8.70
N PRO A 359 -19.36 -7.67 -8.59
CA PRO A 359 -19.28 -8.84 -9.45
C PRO A 359 -19.46 -8.54 -10.93
N ARG A 360 -20.36 -7.62 -11.28
CA ARG A 360 -20.70 -7.33 -12.67
C ARG A 360 -19.51 -6.67 -13.37
N THR A 361 -18.96 -5.62 -12.78
CA THR A 361 -17.79 -4.93 -13.32
C THR A 361 -16.59 -5.86 -13.39
N LEU A 362 -16.40 -6.71 -12.37
CA LEU A 362 -15.31 -7.70 -12.37
C LEU A 362 -15.42 -8.68 -13.54
N THR A 363 -16.60 -9.26 -13.81
CA THR A 363 -16.82 -10.17 -14.95
C THR A 363 -16.74 -9.45 -16.30
N GLN A 364 -17.10 -8.17 -16.37
CA GLN A 364 -16.91 -7.37 -17.58
C GLN A 364 -15.42 -7.16 -17.92
N CYS A 365 -14.60 -6.88 -16.90
CA CYS A 365 -13.15 -6.77 -17.07
C CYS A 365 -12.45 -8.10 -17.32
N TYR A 366 -12.99 -9.21 -16.80
CA TYR A 366 -12.42 -10.55 -16.92
C TYR A 366 -13.50 -11.54 -17.39
N PRO A 367 -13.76 -11.59 -18.71
CA PRO A 367 -14.83 -12.40 -19.27
C PRO A 367 -14.66 -13.90 -18.96
N ASP A 368 -15.77 -14.56 -18.64
CA ASP A 368 -15.84 -15.99 -18.27
C ASP A 368 -16.22 -16.89 -19.46
N THR A 369 -16.08 -16.39 -20.69
CA THR A 369 -16.48 -17.07 -21.93
C THR A 369 -15.32 -17.24 -22.89
N ALA A 370 -15.41 -18.25 -23.76
CA ALA A 370 -14.44 -18.45 -24.84
C ALA A 370 -14.39 -17.21 -25.77
N PRO A 371 -13.21 -16.82 -26.29
CA PRO A 371 -11.94 -17.56 -26.24
C PRO A 371 -11.01 -17.15 -25.08
N PHE A 372 -11.53 -16.55 -24.00
CA PHE A 372 -10.68 -15.97 -22.94
C PHE A 372 -10.25 -16.96 -21.86
N GLU A 373 -8.97 -16.92 -21.50
CA GLU A 373 -8.42 -17.49 -20.26
C GLU A 373 -7.89 -16.35 -19.37
N ILE A 374 -8.21 -16.37 -18.07
CA ILE A 374 -7.82 -15.33 -17.12
C ILE A 374 -6.68 -15.83 -16.23
N HIS A 375 -5.48 -15.30 -16.41
CA HIS A 375 -4.30 -15.69 -15.66
C HIS A 375 -4.01 -14.66 -14.56
N VAL A 376 -3.91 -15.12 -13.31
CA VAL A 376 -3.72 -14.24 -12.14
C VAL A 376 -2.51 -14.67 -11.34
N LEU A 377 -1.44 -13.87 -11.36
CA LEU A 377 -0.27 -14.05 -10.49
C LEU A 377 -0.49 -13.31 -9.16
N GLY A 378 -0.98 -14.05 -8.18
CA GLY A 378 -1.36 -13.54 -6.86
C GLY A 378 -2.60 -12.65 -6.87
N GLY A 379 -3.25 -12.55 -5.71
CA GLY A 379 -4.36 -11.61 -5.52
C GLY A 379 -5.72 -12.08 -6.05
N ALA A 380 -5.95 -13.37 -6.28
CA ALA A 380 -7.26 -13.87 -6.71
C ALA A 380 -8.22 -14.17 -5.54
N GLU A 381 -7.78 -14.03 -4.27
CA GLU A 381 -8.65 -14.23 -3.11
C GLU A 381 -9.79 -13.21 -3.07
N HIS A 382 -9.54 -11.94 -3.43
CA HIS A 382 -10.60 -10.94 -3.48
C HIS A 382 -11.63 -11.18 -4.60
N PRO A 383 -11.23 -11.41 -5.87
CA PRO A 383 -12.15 -11.85 -6.93
C PRO A 383 -12.99 -13.06 -6.54
N ARG A 384 -12.37 -14.09 -5.95
CA ARG A 384 -13.06 -15.30 -5.48
C ARG A 384 -14.16 -14.98 -4.48
N ARG A 385 -13.91 -14.04 -3.55
CA ARG A 385 -14.91 -13.60 -2.57
C ARG A 385 -16.05 -12.81 -3.20
N ILE A 386 -15.75 -11.92 -4.16
CA ILE A 386 -16.75 -11.12 -4.87
C ILE A 386 -17.68 -12.02 -5.69
N LEU A 387 -17.12 -12.97 -6.44
CA LEU A 387 -17.85 -13.84 -7.36
C LEU A 387 -18.50 -15.06 -6.68
N GLY A 388 -18.11 -15.38 -5.43
CA GLY A 388 -18.55 -16.59 -4.74
C GLY A 388 -17.84 -17.89 -5.21
N GLY A 389 -16.74 -17.73 -5.95
CA GLY A 389 -15.99 -18.77 -6.64
C GLY A 389 -15.28 -18.16 -7.85
N LEU A 390 -14.18 -18.77 -8.33
CA LEU A 390 -13.59 -18.34 -9.61
C LEU A 390 -14.23 -19.15 -10.75
N PRO A 391 -14.51 -18.53 -11.91
CA PRO A 391 -14.93 -19.24 -13.11
C PRO A 391 -13.89 -20.27 -13.58
N ASP A 392 -14.33 -21.30 -14.31
CA ASP A 392 -13.48 -22.42 -14.74
C ASP A 392 -12.34 -22.01 -15.70
N ASN A 393 -12.46 -20.84 -16.36
CA ASN A 393 -11.43 -20.31 -17.26
C ASN A 393 -10.37 -19.45 -16.54
N TRP A 394 -10.38 -19.40 -15.19
CA TRP A 394 -9.37 -18.70 -14.41
C TRP A 394 -8.23 -19.64 -14.00
N VAL A 395 -6.99 -19.20 -14.20
CA VAL A 395 -5.75 -19.86 -13.79
C VAL A 395 -5.06 -18.98 -12.74
N GLU A 396 -5.05 -19.44 -11.49
CA GLU A 396 -4.39 -18.74 -10.38
C GLU A 396 -2.99 -19.31 -10.14
N TYR A 397 -2.03 -18.41 -9.96
CA TYR A 397 -0.71 -18.70 -9.43
C TYR A 397 -0.56 -18.01 -8.07
N GLU A 398 0.09 -18.67 -7.12
CA GLU A 398 0.37 -18.05 -5.82
C GLU A 398 1.21 -16.77 -5.97
N PHE A 399 1.07 -15.85 -5.02
CA PHE A 399 1.86 -14.62 -5.04
C PHE A 399 3.36 -14.94 -4.96
N ASN A 400 4.15 -14.39 -5.89
CA ASN A 400 5.58 -14.71 -6.09
C ASN A 400 5.89 -16.18 -6.48
N ALA A 401 4.91 -16.94 -7.01
CA ALA A 401 5.19 -18.28 -7.54
C ALA A 401 6.18 -18.29 -8.72
N MET A 402 6.29 -17.16 -9.43
CA MET A 402 7.29 -16.89 -10.47
C MET A 402 7.57 -15.38 -10.52
N ASP A 403 8.64 -14.99 -11.20
CA ASP A 403 8.92 -13.57 -11.45
C ASP A 403 7.90 -12.97 -12.44
N SER A 404 7.61 -11.67 -12.30
CA SER A 404 6.61 -10.98 -13.13
C SER A 404 6.92 -11.06 -14.63
N ARG A 405 8.19 -11.04 -15.03
CA ARG A 405 8.59 -11.06 -16.45
C ARG A 405 8.26 -12.43 -17.07
N THR A 406 8.54 -13.51 -16.36
CA THR A 406 8.13 -14.86 -16.75
C THR A 406 6.62 -14.97 -16.88
N PHE A 407 5.85 -14.45 -15.92
CA PHE A 407 4.39 -14.41 -16.03
C PHE A 407 3.90 -13.61 -17.25
N LEU A 408 4.47 -12.44 -17.49
CA LEU A 408 4.10 -11.58 -18.63
C LEU A 408 4.38 -12.26 -19.98
N SER A 409 5.35 -13.16 -20.07
CA SER A 409 5.61 -13.94 -21.29
C SER A 409 4.51 -14.97 -21.62
N GLN A 410 3.60 -15.25 -20.68
CA GLN A 410 2.56 -16.27 -20.82
C GLN A 410 1.20 -15.68 -21.21
N ILE A 411 1.06 -14.35 -21.25
CA ILE A 411 -0.21 -13.66 -21.51
C ILE A 411 -0.15 -12.85 -22.81
N ASP A 412 -1.32 -12.54 -23.38
CA ASP A 412 -1.41 -11.75 -24.61
C ASP A 412 -1.64 -10.26 -24.31
N VAL A 413 -2.41 -9.96 -23.26
CA VAL A 413 -2.78 -8.60 -22.83
C VAL A 413 -2.88 -8.57 -21.30
N LEU A 414 -2.42 -7.48 -20.68
CA LEU A 414 -2.69 -7.22 -19.26
C LEU A 414 -3.93 -6.34 -19.13
N VAL A 415 -4.89 -6.74 -18.30
CA VAL A 415 -6.09 -5.92 -17.99
C VAL A 415 -5.93 -5.28 -16.62
N TYR A 416 -6.06 -3.95 -16.55
CA TYR A 416 -5.86 -3.18 -15.33
C TYR A 416 -7.02 -2.27 -14.93
N PHE A 417 -8.04 -2.85 -14.27
CA PHE A 417 -9.07 -2.11 -13.55
C PHE A 417 -8.90 -2.29 -12.05
N ILE A 418 -9.25 -1.27 -11.27
CA ILE A 418 -9.16 -1.23 -9.80
C ILE A 418 -10.49 -0.74 -9.23
N SER A 419 -10.59 -0.70 -7.90
CA SER A 419 -11.81 -0.20 -7.25
C SER A 419 -12.01 1.29 -7.53
N SER A 420 -13.25 1.74 -7.66
CA SER A 420 -13.59 3.15 -7.87
C SER A 420 -13.15 4.07 -6.72
N GLU A 421 -13.04 3.54 -5.50
CA GLU A 421 -12.53 4.26 -4.33
C GLU A 421 -11.00 4.26 -4.24
N GLY A 422 -10.33 3.50 -5.10
CA GLY A 422 -8.89 3.34 -5.12
C GLY A 422 -8.18 4.48 -5.85
N LYS A 423 -7.16 5.05 -5.19
CA LYS A 423 -6.20 5.96 -5.82
C LYS A 423 -4.88 5.22 -6.00
N GLU A 424 -4.73 4.52 -7.14
CA GLU A 424 -3.46 3.88 -7.46
C GLU A 424 -2.38 4.94 -7.61
N ALA A 425 -1.34 4.86 -6.79
CA ALA A 425 -0.32 5.90 -6.74
C ALA A 425 0.48 6.02 -8.05
N PHE A 426 0.68 4.89 -8.75
CA PHE A 426 1.45 4.84 -9.98
C PHE A 426 0.94 3.75 -10.95
N GLY A 427 0.99 2.48 -10.55
CA GLY A 427 0.62 1.36 -11.42
C GLY A 427 1.83 0.55 -11.91
N ARG A 428 2.59 -0.03 -10.96
CA ARG A 428 3.78 -0.84 -11.28
C ARG A 428 3.47 -2.04 -12.17
N ALA A 429 2.35 -2.73 -11.97
CA ALA A 429 1.97 -3.88 -12.80
C ALA A 429 1.73 -3.51 -14.28
N PRO A 430 0.99 -2.43 -14.60
CA PRO A 430 0.96 -1.85 -15.94
C PRO A 430 2.33 -1.46 -16.49
N LEU A 431 3.18 -0.79 -15.69
CA LEU A 431 4.52 -0.41 -16.14
C LEU A 431 5.34 -1.65 -16.56
N GLU A 432 5.31 -2.70 -15.75
CA GLU A 432 6.01 -3.96 -16.01
C GLU A 432 5.52 -4.63 -17.30
N ALA A 433 4.21 -4.66 -17.55
CA ALA A 433 3.64 -5.17 -18.79
C ALA A 433 4.07 -4.36 -20.02
N MET A 434 3.99 -3.03 -19.93
CA MET A 434 4.44 -2.13 -21.01
C MET A 434 5.93 -2.30 -21.32
N ALA A 435 6.76 -2.41 -20.28
CA ALA A 435 8.21 -2.62 -20.42
C ALA A 435 8.52 -4.01 -21.01
N ALA A 436 7.71 -5.02 -20.72
CA ALA A 436 7.80 -6.34 -21.35
C ALA A 436 7.34 -6.35 -22.81
N GLY A 437 6.63 -5.30 -23.25
CA GLY A 437 6.00 -5.22 -24.57
C GLY A 437 4.65 -5.91 -24.66
N VAL A 438 4.01 -6.20 -23.52
CA VAL A 438 2.65 -6.70 -23.43
C VAL A 438 1.69 -5.51 -23.39
N PRO A 439 0.76 -5.36 -24.36
CA PRO A 439 -0.21 -4.29 -24.35
C PRO A 439 -1.08 -4.32 -23.10
N VAL A 440 -1.48 -3.13 -22.65
CA VAL A 440 -2.28 -2.97 -21.44
C VAL A 440 -3.62 -2.33 -21.78
N VAL A 441 -4.71 -2.96 -21.35
CA VAL A 441 -6.08 -2.44 -21.43
C VAL A 441 -6.53 -2.02 -20.04
N MET A 442 -6.92 -0.77 -19.83
CA MET A 442 -7.18 -0.23 -18.49
C MET A 442 -8.20 0.92 -18.50
N ASP A 443 -8.59 1.37 -17.30
CA ASP A 443 -9.44 2.55 -17.13
C ASP A 443 -8.70 3.84 -17.55
N ARG A 444 -9.46 4.80 -18.12
CA ARG A 444 -8.94 6.10 -18.57
C ARG A 444 -8.36 6.96 -17.45
N VAL A 445 -8.69 6.71 -16.19
CA VAL A 445 -8.08 7.39 -15.02
C VAL A 445 -6.54 7.28 -14.99
N PHE A 446 -5.97 6.29 -15.69
CA PHE A 446 -4.53 6.08 -15.81
C PHE A 446 -3.88 6.82 -17.00
N GLU A 447 -4.67 7.49 -17.86
CA GLU A 447 -4.19 8.28 -19.02
C GLU A 447 -3.17 9.37 -18.63
N PRO A 448 -3.32 10.09 -17.50
CA PRO A 448 -2.31 11.05 -17.07
C PRO A 448 -0.92 10.45 -16.81
N THR A 449 -0.85 9.17 -16.40
CA THR A 449 0.43 8.48 -16.14
C THR A 449 0.99 7.86 -17.41
N PHE A 450 0.17 7.13 -18.16
CA PHE A 450 0.64 6.26 -19.24
C PHE A 450 0.42 6.82 -20.64
N GLY A 451 -0.33 7.92 -20.79
CA GLY A 451 -0.56 8.56 -22.10
C GLY A 451 -0.97 7.55 -23.17
N ALA A 452 -0.30 7.57 -24.32
CA ALA A 452 -0.62 6.64 -25.42
C ALA A 452 -0.09 5.20 -25.25
N ALA A 453 0.55 4.89 -24.11
CA ALA A 453 1.15 3.57 -23.85
C ALA A 453 0.12 2.47 -23.55
N ALA A 454 -1.10 2.84 -23.15
CA ALA A 454 -2.19 1.90 -22.90
C ALA A 454 -3.35 2.08 -23.89
N VAL A 455 -4.25 1.10 -23.90
CA VAL A 455 -5.57 1.20 -24.53
C VAL A 455 -6.60 1.41 -23.43
N TYR A 456 -7.41 2.46 -23.56
CA TYR A 456 -8.39 2.83 -22.55
C TYR A 456 -9.81 2.48 -22.99
N CYS A 457 -10.57 1.80 -22.15
CA CYS A 457 -11.97 1.46 -22.41
C CYS A 457 -12.78 1.36 -21.11
N ALA A 458 -14.12 1.35 -21.23
CA ALA A 458 -15.00 1.01 -20.11
C ALA A 458 -14.94 -0.50 -19.81
N PRO A 459 -15.31 -0.94 -18.59
CA PRO A 459 -15.35 -2.35 -18.23
C PRO A 459 -16.11 -3.24 -19.23
N GLU A 460 -17.28 -2.82 -19.68
CA GLU A 460 -18.11 -3.55 -20.66
C GLU A 460 -17.49 -3.69 -22.05
N GLU A 461 -16.47 -2.88 -22.37
CA GLU A 461 -15.80 -2.86 -23.67
C GLU A 461 -14.54 -3.73 -23.69
N VAL A 462 -14.09 -4.26 -22.55
CA VAL A 462 -12.81 -4.97 -22.43
C VAL A 462 -12.74 -6.16 -23.38
N ALA A 463 -13.78 -7.01 -23.41
CA ALA A 463 -13.81 -8.19 -24.28
C ALA A 463 -13.64 -7.82 -25.77
N ALA A 464 -14.36 -6.79 -26.23
CA ALA A 464 -14.29 -6.32 -27.61
C ALA A 464 -12.93 -5.68 -27.93
N THR A 465 -12.42 -4.86 -27.01
CA THR A 465 -11.13 -4.17 -27.13
C THR A 465 -9.97 -5.16 -27.23
N VAL A 466 -9.93 -6.14 -26.32
CA VAL A 466 -8.90 -7.18 -26.30
C VAL A 466 -8.98 -8.03 -27.58
N SER A 467 -10.19 -8.44 -27.98
CA SER A 467 -10.37 -9.25 -29.20
C SER A 467 -9.89 -8.52 -30.46
N ALA A 468 -10.26 -7.24 -30.60
CA ALA A 468 -9.84 -6.42 -31.74
C ALA A 468 -8.32 -6.23 -31.76
N LEU A 469 -7.70 -5.97 -30.61
CA LEU A 469 -6.26 -5.77 -30.49
C LEU A 469 -5.46 -7.04 -30.83
N VAL A 470 -5.90 -8.20 -30.35
CA VAL A 470 -5.21 -9.48 -30.59
C VAL A 470 -5.44 -9.99 -32.02
N ALA A 471 -6.59 -9.68 -32.63
CA ALA A 471 -6.91 -10.08 -34.00
C ALA A 471 -6.16 -9.27 -35.08
N ASP A 472 -5.63 -8.09 -34.75
CA ASP A 472 -4.87 -7.23 -35.67
C ASP A 472 -3.38 -7.15 -35.28
N PRO A 473 -2.51 -7.94 -35.94
CA PRO A 473 -1.08 -7.93 -35.66
C PRO A 473 -0.40 -6.58 -35.88
N GLN A 474 -0.93 -5.72 -36.77
CA GLN A 474 -0.38 -4.39 -36.99
C GLN A 474 -0.75 -3.48 -35.81
N ALA A 475 -2.03 -3.42 -35.44
CA ALA A 475 -2.47 -2.63 -34.29
C ALA A 475 -1.77 -3.05 -32.99
N TYR A 476 -1.59 -4.37 -32.79
CA TYR A 476 -0.85 -4.91 -31.64
C TYR A 476 0.60 -4.41 -31.61
N ARG A 477 1.33 -4.50 -32.74
CA ARG A 477 2.71 -4.01 -32.84
C ARG A 477 2.78 -2.52 -32.60
N GLU A 478 1.90 -1.73 -33.21
CA GLU A 478 1.86 -0.28 -33.01
C GLU A 478 1.59 0.10 -31.55
N GLN A 479 0.70 -0.63 -30.86
CA GLN A 479 0.45 -0.41 -29.44
C GLN A 479 1.67 -0.77 -28.58
N ARG A 480 2.32 -1.90 -28.87
CA ARG A 480 3.57 -2.31 -28.20
C ARG A 480 4.66 -1.26 -28.39
N ASP A 481 4.85 -0.74 -29.60
CA ASP A 481 5.88 0.25 -29.91
C ASP A 481 5.61 1.58 -29.19
N ARG A 482 4.33 2.02 -29.14
CA ARG A 482 3.92 3.18 -28.34
C ARG A 482 4.26 3.01 -26.86
N ALA A 483 3.97 1.82 -26.31
CA ALA A 483 4.24 1.52 -24.91
C ALA A 483 5.74 1.54 -24.59
N LEU A 484 6.56 0.85 -25.39
CA LEU A 484 8.01 0.81 -25.22
C LEU A 484 8.65 2.21 -25.34
N GLU A 485 8.21 3.01 -26.31
CA GLU A 485 8.70 4.38 -26.47
C GLU A 485 8.32 5.27 -25.29
N HIS A 486 7.09 5.14 -24.76
CA HIS A 486 6.65 5.87 -23.57
C HIS A 486 7.47 5.48 -22.34
N VAL A 487 7.69 4.18 -22.12
CA VAL A 487 8.57 3.68 -21.04
C VAL A 487 9.97 4.24 -21.18
N ARG A 488 10.57 4.19 -22.38
CA ARG A 488 11.91 4.71 -22.65
C ARG A 488 12.02 6.22 -22.38
N ARG A 489 10.98 6.99 -22.68
CA ARG A 489 10.97 8.45 -22.47
C ARG A 489 10.78 8.84 -21.01
N HIS A 490 9.88 8.17 -20.30
CA HIS A 490 9.34 8.66 -19.01
C HIS A 490 9.74 7.82 -17.80
N PHE A 491 10.04 6.52 -17.99
CA PHE A 491 10.24 5.55 -16.92
C PHE A 491 11.58 4.79 -17.03
N SER A 492 12.46 5.20 -17.94
CA SER A 492 13.80 4.64 -18.08
C SER A 492 14.75 5.11 -16.99
N GLU A 493 15.89 4.43 -16.89
CA GLU A 493 17.05 4.91 -16.14
C GLU A 493 17.43 6.33 -16.57
N GLU A 494 17.52 6.63 -17.88
CA GLU A 494 17.87 7.98 -18.31
C GLU A 494 16.86 9.03 -17.87
N ALA A 495 15.56 8.69 -17.80
CA ALA A 495 14.55 9.59 -17.28
C ALA A 495 14.74 9.87 -15.78
N LEU A 496 15.06 8.84 -15.00
CA LEU A 496 15.40 9.00 -13.58
C LEU A 496 16.67 9.84 -13.39
N ILE A 497 17.73 9.56 -14.13
CA ILE A 497 19.01 10.27 -14.02
C ILE A 497 18.87 11.75 -14.43
N ARG A 498 18.05 12.08 -15.44
CA ARG A 498 17.72 13.48 -15.76
C ARG A 498 17.06 14.21 -14.59
N ARG A 499 16.15 13.53 -13.88
CA ARG A 499 15.47 14.07 -12.70
C ARG A 499 16.43 14.29 -11.55
N VAL A 500 17.33 13.34 -11.29
CA VAL A 500 18.35 13.44 -10.25
C VAL A 500 19.35 14.57 -10.55
N ARG A 501 19.76 14.76 -11.81
CA ARG A 501 20.58 15.92 -12.23
C ARG A 501 19.91 17.26 -11.98
N ALA A 502 18.58 17.34 -12.11
CA ALA A 502 17.83 18.56 -11.85
C ALA A 502 17.90 19.00 -10.36
N HIS A 503 18.28 18.09 -9.47
CA HIS A 503 18.53 18.33 -8.04
C HIS A 503 20.02 18.51 -7.72
N GLY A 504 20.86 18.84 -8.70
CA GLY A 504 22.26 19.21 -8.47
C GLY A 504 23.25 18.05 -8.41
N VAL A 505 22.81 16.80 -8.58
CA VAL A 505 23.71 15.64 -8.58
C VAL A 505 24.58 15.61 -9.83
N ALA A 506 25.90 15.59 -9.64
CA ALA A 506 26.88 15.47 -10.71
C ALA A 506 27.00 13.99 -11.13
N VAL A 507 26.57 13.69 -12.35
CA VAL A 507 26.63 12.32 -12.88
C VAL A 507 27.91 12.16 -13.71
N PRO A 508 28.76 11.15 -13.43
CA PRO A 508 29.94 10.85 -14.23
C PRO A 508 29.60 10.64 -15.72
N PRO A 509 30.56 10.90 -16.64
CA PRO A 509 30.39 10.47 -18.03
C PRO A 509 30.28 8.93 -18.07
N PRO A 510 29.51 8.36 -19.02
CA PRO A 510 29.43 6.92 -19.18
C PRO A 510 30.82 6.36 -19.46
N SER A 511 31.18 5.30 -18.73
CA SER A 511 32.48 4.61 -18.80
C SER A 511 32.65 3.78 -20.06
#